data_AF-A0A2R5GJI9-F1
#
_entry.id   AF-A0A2R5GJI9-F1
#
_cell.length_a   1.000
_cell.length_b   1.000
_cell.length_c   1.000
_cell.angle_alpha   90.00
_cell.angle_beta   90.00
_cell.angle_gamma   90.00
#
_symmetry.space_group_name_H-M   'P 1'
#
loop_
_entity.id
_entity.type
_entity.pdbx_description
1 polymer ?
#
loop_
_entity_poly.entity_id
_entity_poly.type
_entity_poly.pdbx_seq_one_letter_code
_entity_poly.pdbx_strand_id
1 'polypeptide(L)'
;MTTTHEDDAYDVREFTVGAGQRAPERPEEMSEEQVRFLAKMMLDEMMEFTATVEEPGAAKDKLCKFIDESKDIALPAYESMENGVVQRIADQADALVDAYYYSLNAAARHGVNLSQLFAVVHEANMNKRDPATGKFLRREDGKIIKPPGWQPPNVEAEIARQLEQGGFNEVATESKPDAKRTDADMVCEFTSGAGSTIPSRPEVFSSEAVFFLAKMMLDEIMEFMATVLPPAEAKEALKTFIRESKDIAKTQQSDRVQLIADQADALVDSYYYSLNAAALHGVNLSSLFAVVHEANMNKRDPATGEFLRREDGKIIKPPGWQPPNVEAEIARQLEHGSFPRALELETSMPTTVA
;
A
#
# COMPACT_ATOMS: atom_id res chain seq x y z
N MET A 1 10.10 23.35 10.21
CA MET A 1 9.93 23.38 8.74
C MET A 1 8.65 22.63 8.50
N THR A 2 7.64 23.27 7.90
CA THR A 2 6.44 22.58 7.43
C THR A 2 6.87 21.58 6.36
N THR A 3 6.78 20.29 6.65
CA THR A 3 6.90 19.22 5.66
C THR A 3 5.81 19.45 4.64
N THR A 4 6.19 19.76 3.41
CA THR A 4 5.27 19.74 2.28
C THR A 4 5.01 18.27 1.99
N HIS A 5 3.85 17.75 2.41
CA HIS A 5 3.41 16.41 2.04
C HIS A 5 3.29 16.36 0.51
N GLU A 6 4.25 15.70 -0.15
CA GLU A 6 4.22 15.50 -1.59
C GLU A 6 3.37 14.26 -1.93
N ASP A 7 3.68 13.11 -1.34
CA ASP A 7 2.89 11.87 -1.31
C ASP A 7 3.46 10.88 -0.28
N ASP A 8 2.76 9.76 -0.07
CA ASP A 8 3.09 8.74 0.92
C ASP A 8 4.51 8.16 0.72
N ALA A 9 5.00 8.02 -0.53
CA ALA A 9 6.36 7.56 -0.80
C ALA A 9 7.42 8.58 -0.37
N TYR A 10 7.21 9.87 -0.59
CA TYR A 10 8.09 10.92 -0.07
C TYR A 10 8.10 10.95 1.46
N ASP A 11 6.93 10.83 2.09
CA ASP A 11 6.77 10.83 3.55
C ASP A 11 7.56 9.67 4.18
N VAL A 12 7.35 8.44 3.70
CA VAL A 12 8.07 7.28 4.23
C VAL A 12 9.56 7.37 3.92
N ARG A 13 9.95 7.86 2.75
CA ARG A 13 11.37 8.09 2.45
C ARG A 13 12.00 9.09 3.41
N GLU A 14 11.31 10.17 3.78
CA GLU A 14 11.79 11.13 4.78
C GLU A 14 12.00 10.44 6.14
N PHE A 15 11.06 9.59 6.54
CA PHE A 15 11.20 8.77 7.74
C PHE A 15 12.41 7.83 7.66
N THR A 16 12.57 7.08 6.56
CA THR A 16 13.65 6.11 6.32
C THR A 16 15.04 6.80 6.38
N VAL A 17 15.19 7.93 5.67
CA VAL A 17 16.44 8.71 5.68
C VAL A 17 16.66 9.37 7.04
N GLY A 18 15.62 9.97 7.62
CA GLY A 18 15.69 10.64 8.91
C GLY A 18 16.09 9.68 10.02
N ALA A 19 15.57 8.44 9.98
CA ALA A 19 16.00 7.38 10.87
C ALA A 19 17.49 7.14 10.69
N GLY A 20 18.07 7.27 9.49
CA GLY A 20 19.47 7.00 9.17
C GLY A 20 19.66 5.68 8.45
N GLN A 21 18.62 5.20 7.75
CA GLN A 21 18.73 4.07 6.82
C GLN A 21 19.10 4.58 5.42
N ARG A 22 19.55 3.67 4.56
CA ARG A 22 19.77 3.98 3.13
C ARG A 22 18.43 4.29 2.45
N ALA A 23 18.45 5.22 1.51
CA ALA A 23 17.38 5.40 0.54
C ALA A 23 18.01 5.85 -0.78
N PRO A 24 18.38 4.89 -1.66
CA PRO A 24 18.98 5.22 -2.96
C PRO A 24 18.12 6.21 -3.76
N GLU A 25 18.76 7.01 -4.61
CA GLU A 25 18.04 7.94 -5.50
C GLU A 25 17.46 7.25 -6.74
N ARG A 26 17.89 6.00 -7.00
CA ARG A 26 17.48 5.20 -8.15
C ARG A 26 17.05 3.80 -7.70
N PRO A 27 16.13 3.15 -8.44
CA PRO A 27 15.64 1.82 -8.09
C PRO A 27 16.76 0.77 -8.03
N GLU A 28 16.68 -0.09 -7.01
CA GLU A 28 17.48 -1.30 -6.84
C GLU A 28 16.56 -2.51 -6.60
N GLU A 29 16.83 -3.62 -7.28
CA GLU A 29 16.11 -4.88 -7.09
C GLU A 29 16.21 -5.39 -5.65
N MET A 30 15.10 -5.90 -5.10
CA MET A 30 15.12 -6.63 -3.83
C MET A 30 15.64 -8.05 -4.03
N SER A 31 16.56 -8.48 -3.19
CA SER A 31 17.02 -9.88 -3.16
C SER A 31 15.93 -10.82 -2.64
N GLU A 32 16.12 -12.12 -2.84
CA GLU A 32 15.22 -13.15 -2.29
C GLU A 32 15.03 -13.01 -0.77
N GLU A 33 16.10 -12.72 -0.02
CA GLU A 33 16.05 -12.53 1.43
C GLU A 33 15.19 -11.32 1.80
N GLN A 34 15.31 -10.22 1.05
CA GLN A 34 14.55 -8.98 1.28
C GLN A 34 13.08 -9.15 0.91
N VAL A 35 12.78 -9.83 -0.20
CA VAL A 35 11.41 -10.19 -0.61
C VAL A 35 10.74 -11.08 0.44
N ARG A 36 11.44 -12.14 0.89
CA ARG A 36 10.95 -13.01 1.98
C ARG A 36 10.69 -12.25 3.27
N PHE A 37 11.59 -11.35 3.64
CA PHE A 37 11.45 -10.54 4.85
C PHE A 37 10.22 -9.63 4.77
N LEU A 38 10.04 -8.89 3.67
CA LEU A 38 8.89 -8.02 3.48
C LEU A 38 7.58 -8.81 3.43
N ALA A 39 7.53 -9.92 2.68
CA ALA A 39 6.36 -10.80 2.63
C ALA A 39 5.97 -11.29 4.03
N LYS A 40 6.95 -11.65 4.87
CA LYS A 40 6.70 -12.02 6.27
C LYS A 40 6.11 -10.86 7.07
N MET A 41 6.63 -9.64 6.93
CA MET A 41 6.09 -8.47 7.63
C MET A 41 4.64 -8.18 7.20
N MET A 42 4.35 -8.22 5.90
CA MET A 42 2.98 -8.04 5.40
C MET A 42 2.02 -9.12 5.91
N LEU A 43 2.49 -10.37 6.04
CA LEU A 43 1.71 -11.45 6.64
C LEU A 43 1.50 -11.26 8.16
N ASP A 44 2.48 -10.74 8.89
CA ASP A 44 2.32 -10.43 10.31
C ASP A 44 1.19 -9.39 10.50
N GLU A 45 1.13 -8.34 9.66
CA GLU A 45 0.03 -7.37 9.70
C GLU A 45 -1.32 -7.97 9.23
N MET A 46 -1.30 -8.90 8.28
CA MET A 46 -2.49 -9.66 7.91
C MET A 46 -3.00 -10.54 9.06
N MET A 47 -2.11 -11.05 9.91
CA MET A 47 -2.50 -11.78 11.13
C MET A 47 -3.17 -10.85 12.15
N GLU A 48 -2.71 -9.59 12.27
CA GLU A 48 -3.39 -8.57 13.08
C GLU A 48 -4.79 -8.27 12.53
N PHE A 49 -4.92 -8.10 11.21
CA PHE A 49 -6.21 -7.88 10.55
C PHE A 49 -7.19 -9.05 10.75
N THR A 50 -6.73 -10.30 10.59
CA THR A 50 -7.60 -11.48 10.78
C THR A 50 -7.95 -11.76 12.24
N ALA A 51 -7.08 -11.39 13.19
CA ALA A 51 -7.37 -11.48 14.63
C ALA A 51 -8.55 -10.59 15.05
N THR A 52 -8.94 -9.60 14.25
CA THR A 52 -10.15 -8.80 14.53
C THR A 52 -11.44 -9.62 14.46
N VAL A 53 -11.43 -10.77 13.78
CA VAL A 53 -12.63 -11.58 13.51
C VAL A 53 -12.48 -13.07 13.82
N GLU A 54 -11.26 -13.59 13.98
CA GLU A 54 -11.01 -15.02 14.09
C GLU A 54 -9.90 -15.36 15.09
N GLU A 55 -10.00 -16.53 15.73
CA GLU A 55 -8.95 -17.04 16.62
C GLU A 55 -7.70 -17.44 15.82
N PRO A 56 -6.48 -17.26 16.38
CA PRO A 56 -5.24 -17.37 15.63
C PRO A 56 -5.06 -18.72 14.93
N GLY A 57 -5.40 -19.83 15.59
CA GLY A 57 -5.31 -21.16 14.97
C GLY A 57 -6.21 -21.31 13.74
N ALA A 58 -7.47 -20.86 13.85
CA ALA A 58 -8.43 -20.93 12.75
C ALA A 58 -8.10 -19.95 11.62
N ALA A 59 -7.57 -18.76 11.94
CA ALA A 59 -7.07 -17.80 10.96
C ALA A 59 -5.89 -18.38 10.17
N LYS A 60 -4.88 -18.94 10.85
CA LYS A 60 -3.73 -19.59 10.22
C LYS A 60 -4.14 -20.73 9.29
N ASP A 61 -5.05 -21.60 9.73
CA ASP A 61 -5.57 -22.70 8.92
C ASP A 61 -6.27 -22.21 7.65
N LYS A 62 -7.11 -21.16 7.75
CA LYS A 62 -7.78 -20.54 6.60
C LYS A 62 -6.79 -19.94 5.60
N LEU A 63 -5.79 -19.19 6.08
CA LEU A 63 -4.78 -18.58 5.20
C LEU A 63 -3.91 -19.66 4.52
N CYS A 64 -3.49 -20.70 5.25
CA CYS A 64 -2.78 -21.83 4.65
C CYS A 64 -3.64 -22.53 3.56
N LYS A 65 -4.94 -22.69 3.82
CA LYS A 65 -5.87 -23.25 2.85
C LYS A 65 -5.99 -22.37 1.59
N PHE A 66 -6.02 -21.05 1.73
CA PHE A 66 -5.99 -20.15 0.57
C PHE A 66 -4.74 -20.34 -0.28
N ILE A 67 -3.57 -20.55 0.35
CA ILE A 67 -2.32 -20.85 -0.38
C ILE A 67 -2.43 -22.18 -1.12
N ASP A 68 -2.93 -23.23 -0.45
CA ASP A 68 -3.07 -24.55 -1.07
C ASP A 68 -4.05 -24.54 -2.26
N GLU A 69 -5.11 -23.71 -2.20
CA GLU A 69 -6.11 -23.56 -3.27
C GLU A 69 -5.75 -22.53 -4.35
N SER A 70 -4.71 -21.72 -4.11
CA SER A 70 -4.25 -20.70 -5.05
C SER A 70 -3.60 -21.31 -6.30
N LYS A 71 -3.59 -20.57 -7.40
CA LYS A 71 -2.92 -21.01 -8.63
C LYS A 71 -1.40 -21.00 -8.43
N ASP A 72 -0.71 -21.88 -9.15
CA ASP A 72 0.74 -21.81 -9.23
C ASP A 72 1.13 -20.59 -10.07
N ILE A 73 1.85 -19.66 -9.44
CA ILE A 73 2.40 -18.48 -10.10
C ILE A 73 3.84 -18.80 -10.46
N ALA A 74 4.12 -18.85 -11.76
CA ALA A 74 5.46 -19.19 -12.24
C ALA A 74 6.42 -18.02 -11.99
N LEU A 75 7.66 -18.35 -11.63
CA LEU A 75 8.76 -17.40 -11.64
C LEU A 75 8.88 -16.79 -13.05
N PRO A 76 8.79 -15.46 -13.21
CA PRO A 76 8.87 -14.86 -14.54
C PRO A 76 10.22 -15.15 -15.21
N ALA A 77 10.18 -15.35 -16.53
CA ALA A 77 11.38 -15.60 -17.32
C ALA A 77 11.99 -14.26 -17.77
N TYR A 78 12.94 -13.75 -17.00
CA TYR A 78 13.67 -12.53 -17.33
C TYR A 78 14.74 -12.78 -18.40
N GLU A 79 14.94 -11.83 -19.32
CA GLU A 79 15.88 -11.98 -20.45
C GLU A 79 17.33 -12.26 -20.00
N SER A 80 17.79 -11.60 -18.94
CA SER A 80 19.06 -11.86 -18.25
C SER A 80 19.14 -11.13 -16.90
N MET A 81 20.21 -11.37 -16.13
CA MET A 81 20.44 -10.62 -14.88
C MET A 81 20.60 -9.11 -15.15
N GLU A 82 21.27 -8.72 -16.23
CA GLU A 82 21.52 -7.30 -16.56
C GLU A 82 20.32 -6.66 -17.26
N ASN A 83 19.76 -7.32 -18.29
CA ASN A 83 18.69 -6.73 -19.11
C ASN A 83 17.30 -6.88 -18.48
N GLY A 84 17.13 -7.82 -17.55
CA GLY A 84 15.85 -8.06 -16.87
C GLY A 84 15.65 -7.26 -15.59
N VAL A 85 16.60 -6.40 -15.18
CA VAL A 85 16.52 -5.71 -13.89
C VAL A 85 15.32 -4.75 -13.80
N VAL A 86 15.00 -4.05 -14.90
CA VAL A 86 13.83 -3.17 -14.99
C VAL A 86 12.55 -3.97 -14.75
N GLN A 87 12.42 -5.10 -15.45
CA GLN A 87 11.27 -5.98 -15.34
C GLN A 87 11.14 -6.58 -13.93
N ARG A 88 12.24 -7.02 -13.31
CA ARG A 88 12.23 -7.55 -11.93
C ARG A 88 11.77 -6.53 -10.91
N ILE A 89 12.29 -5.31 -10.99
CA ILE A 89 11.89 -4.21 -10.11
C ILE A 89 10.42 -3.84 -10.37
N ALA A 90 10.00 -3.82 -11.63
CA ALA A 90 8.62 -3.53 -12.02
C ALA A 90 7.66 -4.58 -11.45
N ASP A 91 7.91 -5.87 -11.65
CA ASP A 91 7.07 -6.96 -11.13
C ASP A 91 7.02 -6.93 -9.58
N GLN A 92 8.15 -6.65 -8.92
CA GLN A 92 8.20 -6.46 -7.47
C GLN A 92 7.31 -5.29 -7.01
N ALA A 93 7.37 -4.16 -7.70
CA ALA A 93 6.64 -2.96 -7.31
C ALA A 93 5.15 -3.03 -7.66
N ASP A 94 4.79 -3.67 -8.78
CA ASP A 94 3.40 -3.90 -9.21
C ASP A 94 2.63 -4.71 -8.16
N ALA A 95 3.21 -5.83 -7.70
CA ALA A 95 2.60 -6.64 -6.65
C ALA A 95 2.39 -5.89 -5.32
N LEU A 96 3.32 -5.00 -4.94
CA LEU A 96 3.16 -4.16 -3.74
C LEU A 96 2.07 -3.10 -3.92
N VAL A 97 1.96 -2.50 -5.11
CA VAL A 97 0.90 -1.54 -5.46
C VAL A 97 -0.46 -2.23 -5.47
N ASP A 98 -0.59 -3.39 -6.09
CA ASP A 98 -1.86 -4.11 -6.17
C ASP A 98 -2.36 -4.55 -4.79
N ALA A 99 -1.48 -5.03 -3.91
CA ALA A 99 -1.84 -5.34 -2.53
C ALA A 99 -2.44 -4.13 -1.80
N TYR A 100 -1.86 -2.94 -1.97
CA TYR A 100 -2.39 -1.71 -1.38
C TYR A 100 -3.68 -1.24 -2.06
N TYR A 101 -3.77 -1.34 -3.38
CA TYR A 101 -4.95 -0.95 -4.14
C TYR A 101 -6.18 -1.77 -3.70
N TYR A 102 -6.01 -3.07 -3.43
CA TYR A 102 -7.09 -3.89 -2.85
C TYR A 102 -7.48 -3.46 -1.44
N SER A 103 -6.52 -3.10 -0.59
CA SER A 103 -6.78 -2.56 0.75
C SER A 103 -7.59 -1.26 0.69
N LEU A 104 -7.19 -0.33 -0.18
CA LEU A 104 -7.92 0.91 -0.43
C LEU A 104 -9.32 0.67 -0.99
N ASN A 105 -9.46 -0.27 -1.94
CA ASN A 105 -10.77 -0.61 -2.51
C ASN A 105 -11.71 -1.18 -1.47
N ALA A 106 -11.21 -2.09 -0.63
CA ALA A 106 -12.00 -2.69 0.43
C ALA A 106 -12.36 -1.65 1.50
N ALA A 107 -11.44 -0.77 1.90
CA ALA A 107 -11.71 0.31 2.84
C ALA A 107 -12.73 1.33 2.30
N ALA A 108 -12.61 1.73 1.03
CA ALA A 108 -13.60 2.59 0.37
C ALA A 108 -14.99 1.94 0.41
N ARG A 109 -15.10 0.64 0.12
CA ARG A 109 -16.39 -0.10 0.22
C ARG A 109 -16.96 -0.18 1.64
N HIS A 110 -16.18 0.15 2.66
CA HIS A 110 -16.61 0.26 4.05
C HIS A 110 -16.60 1.72 4.55
N GLY A 111 -16.48 2.72 3.68
CA GLY A 111 -16.53 4.13 4.06
C GLY A 111 -15.33 4.62 4.90
N VAL A 112 -14.23 3.86 4.91
CA VAL A 112 -12.98 4.20 5.63
C VAL A 112 -11.98 4.83 4.65
N ASN A 113 -11.47 6.01 5.00
CA ASN A 113 -10.43 6.69 4.23
C ASN A 113 -9.05 6.39 4.83
N LEU A 114 -8.33 5.40 4.27
CA LEU A 114 -7.03 4.97 4.78
C LEU A 114 -5.92 6.03 4.63
N SER A 115 -5.99 6.96 3.68
CA SER A 115 -4.96 8.00 3.53
C SER A 115 -4.94 8.95 4.74
N GLN A 116 -6.11 9.23 5.34
CA GLN A 116 -6.16 10.00 6.59
C GLN A 116 -5.59 9.22 7.78
N LEU A 117 -5.80 7.89 7.83
CA LEU A 117 -5.19 7.04 8.86
C LEU A 117 -3.67 6.94 8.68
N PHE A 118 -3.21 6.82 7.43
CA PHE A 118 -1.80 6.84 7.09
C PHE A 118 -1.12 8.12 7.59
N ALA A 119 -1.74 9.29 7.39
CA ALA A 119 -1.21 10.56 7.90
C ALA A 119 -1.03 10.55 9.44
N VAL A 120 -1.99 9.99 10.19
CA VAL A 120 -1.90 9.84 11.66
C VAL A 120 -0.75 8.92 12.06
N VAL A 121 -0.60 7.78 11.37
CA VAL A 121 0.51 6.82 11.60
C VAL A 121 1.85 7.45 11.25
N HIS A 122 1.94 8.14 10.12
CA HIS A 122 3.14 8.82 9.67
C HIS A 122 3.55 9.93 10.65
N GLU A 123 2.63 10.77 11.10
CA GLU A 123 2.90 11.81 12.10
C GLU A 123 3.45 11.21 13.41
N ALA A 124 2.83 10.14 13.92
CA ALA A 124 3.32 9.46 15.11
C ALA A 124 4.73 8.86 14.89
N ASN A 125 5.02 8.34 13.70
CA ASN A 125 6.35 7.86 13.32
C ASN A 125 7.38 9.00 13.31
N MET A 126 7.06 10.16 12.74
CA MET A 126 7.95 11.32 12.71
C MET A 126 8.16 11.94 14.10
N ASN A 127 7.16 11.88 14.97
CA ASN A 127 7.25 12.30 16.36
C ASN A 127 8.19 11.42 17.21
N LYS A 128 8.73 10.32 16.67
CA LYS A 128 9.83 9.57 17.32
C LYS A 128 11.18 10.32 17.26
N ARG A 129 11.25 11.48 16.59
CA ARG A 129 12.41 12.39 16.66
C ARG A 129 12.53 12.93 18.09
N ASP A 130 13.76 12.95 18.59
CA ASP A 130 14.08 13.57 19.88
C ASP A 130 13.76 15.07 19.85
N PRO A 131 12.93 15.60 20.78
CA PRO A 131 12.49 16.99 20.75
C PRO A 131 13.63 18.01 20.92
N ALA A 132 14.74 17.62 21.54
CA ALA A 132 15.88 18.52 21.76
C ALA A 132 16.77 18.66 20.52
N THR A 133 16.90 17.60 19.72
CA THR A 133 17.83 17.54 18.59
C THR A 133 17.14 17.49 17.22
N GLY A 134 15.85 17.13 17.15
CA GLY A 134 15.11 16.88 15.91
C GLY A 134 15.53 15.61 15.17
N LYS A 135 16.36 14.76 15.80
CA LYS A 135 16.93 13.55 15.20
C LYS A 135 16.32 12.30 15.81
N PHE A 136 16.30 11.21 15.06
CA PHE A 136 15.96 9.91 15.63
C PHE A 136 17.14 9.39 16.45
N LEU A 137 16.88 9.03 17.70
CA LEU A 137 17.84 8.32 18.54
C LEU A 137 17.67 6.82 18.35
N ARG A 138 18.76 6.06 18.39
CA ARG A 138 18.75 4.60 18.19
C ARG A 138 19.46 3.88 19.31
N ARG A 139 19.01 2.66 19.60
CA ARG A 139 19.71 1.68 20.44
C ARG A 139 20.86 1.03 19.64
N GLU A 140 21.68 0.26 20.33
CA GLU A 140 22.79 -0.51 19.73
C GLU A 140 22.32 -1.50 18.65
N ASP A 141 21.12 -2.05 18.80
CA ASP A 141 20.48 -2.94 17.81
C ASP A 141 19.85 -2.19 16.63
N GLY A 142 20.03 -0.87 16.55
CA GLY A 142 19.51 -0.02 15.48
C GLY A 142 18.05 0.40 15.65
N LYS A 143 17.33 -0.10 16.68
CA LYS A 143 15.92 0.27 16.91
C LYS A 143 15.78 1.72 17.36
N ILE A 144 14.83 2.44 16.77
CA ILE A 144 14.50 3.83 17.15
C ILE A 144 13.99 3.87 18.59
N ILE A 145 14.54 4.81 19.37
CA ILE A 145 14.13 5.10 20.74
C ILE A 145 13.01 6.14 20.69
N LYS A 146 11.90 5.83 21.34
CA LYS A 146 10.78 6.77 21.51
C LYS A 146 11.16 7.81 22.57
N PRO A 147 11.04 9.12 22.30
CA PRO A 147 11.38 10.14 23.29
C PRO A 147 10.37 10.16 24.46
N PRO A 148 10.75 10.72 25.63
CA PRO A 148 9.80 10.90 26.73
C PRO A 148 8.56 11.69 26.29
N GLY A 149 7.38 11.16 26.62
CA GLY A 149 6.09 11.79 26.27
C GLY A 149 5.56 11.46 24.88
N TRP A 150 6.30 10.71 24.06
CA TRP A 150 5.79 10.21 22.78
C TRP A 150 4.49 9.42 22.96
N GLN A 151 3.52 9.67 22.06
CA GLN A 151 2.24 8.96 22.02
C GLN A 151 2.18 8.08 20.76
N PRO A 152 1.56 6.89 20.84
CA PRO A 152 1.23 6.11 19.64
C PRO A 152 0.24 6.86 18.75
N PRO A 153 0.13 6.48 17.46
CA PRO A 153 -0.91 7.04 16.59
C PRO A 153 -2.29 6.82 17.21
N ASN A 154 -3.15 7.83 17.10
CA ASN A 154 -4.51 7.76 17.62
C ASN A 154 -5.49 7.48 16.47
N VAL A 155 -5.43 6.25 15.95
CA VAL A 155 -6.28 5.77 14.85
C VAL A 155 -7.76 5.78 15.25
N GLU A 156 -8.07 5.43 16.50
CA GLU A 156 -9.43 5.50 17.05
C GLU A 156 -10.05 6.89 16.96
N ALA A 157 -9.29 7.94 17.29
CA ALA A 157 -9.79 9.31 17.19
C ALA A 157 -10.08 9.71 15.74
N GLU A 158 -9.26 9.29 14.78
CA GLU A 158 -9.54 9.56 13.37
C GLU A 158 -10.73 8.73 12.86
N ILE A 159 -10.88 7.47 13.27
CA ILE A 159 -12.10 6.69 12.97
C ILE A 159 -13.34 7.33 13.59
N ALA A 160 -13.27 7.82 14.82
CA ALA A 160 -14.37 8.54 15.46
C ALA A 160 -14.73 9.81 14.67
N ARG A 161 -13.72 10.56 14.20
CA ARG A 161 -13.93 11.71 13.31
C ARG A 161 -14.61 11.30 12.00
N GLN A 162 -14.16 10.24 11.34
CA GLN A 162 -14.78 9.72 10.11
C GLN A 162 -16.20 9.20 10.35
N LEU A 163 -16.52 8.63 11.53
CA LEU A 163 -17.88 8.24 11.89
C LEU A 163 -18.79 9.45 12.10
N GLU A 164 -18.29 10.53 12.66
CA GLU A 164 -19.05 11.77 12.85
C GLU A 164 -19.27 12.50 11.51
N GLN A 165 -18.17 12.72 10.78
CA GLN A 165 -18.08 13.65 9.65
C GLN A 165 -18.08 12.97 8.28
N GLY A 166 -17.88 11.66 8.22
CA GLY A 166 -17.68 10.86 7.00
C GLY A 166 -16.21 10.76 6.57
N GLY A 167 -15.82 9.61 6.02
CA GLY A 167 -14.44 9.37 5.55
C GLY A 167 -14.07 10.11 4.26
N PHE A 168 -15.05 10.39 3.40
CA PHE A 168 -14.84 10.97 2.06
C PHE A 168 -15.63 12.27 1.82
N ASN A 169 -16.25 12.85 2.87
CA ASN A 169 -17.13 14.00 2.73
C ASN A 169 -16.40 15.32 2.42
N GLU A 170 -15.10 15.42 2.70
CA GLU A 170 -14.28 16.58 2.30
C GLU A 170 -14.09 16.68 0.78
N VAL A 171 -14.38 15.61 0.02
CA VAL A 171 -14.40 15.63 -1.45
C VAL A 171 -15.65 16.36 -1.99
N ALA A 172 -16.69 16.56 -1.17
CA ALA A 172 -18.00 17.08 -1.60
C ALA A 172 -18.29 18.54 -1.20
N THR A 173 -17.50 19.15 -0.32
CA THR A 173 -17.76 20.52 0.17
C THR A 173 -16.58 21.44 -0.09
N GLU A 174 -16.74 22.29 -1.11
CA GLU A 174 -15.88 23.42 -1.45
C GLU A 174 -14.44 23.04 -1.85
N SER A 175 -14.30 22.80 -3.15
CA SER A 175 -13.07 22.82 -3.92
C SER A 175 -12.00 23.77 -3.36
N LYS A 176 -10.96 23.22 -2.71
CA LYS A 176 -9.62 23.75 -2.89
C LYS A 176 -9.15 23.25 -4.26
N PRO A 177 -9.07 24.11 -5.29
CA PRO A 177 -8.72 23.68 -6.65
C PRO A 177 -7.34 23.00 -6.75
N ASP A 178 -6.50 23.19 -5.72
CA ASP A 178 -5.10 22.77 -5.67
C ASP A 178 -4.82 21.64 -4.65
N ALA A 179 -5.84 21.07 -3.99
CA ALA A 179 -5.60 19.92 -3.10
C ALA A 179 -5.34 18.66 -3.92
N LYS A 180 -4.11 18.13 -3.86
CA LYS A 180 -3.75 16.84 -4.47
C LYS A 180 -4.68 15.76 -3.90
N ARG A 181 -5.31 14.99 -4.79
CA ARG A 181 -6.15 13.85 -4.38
C ARG A 181 -5.28 12.79 -3.74
N THR A 182 -5.76 12.21 -2.64
CA THR A 182 -5.08 11.09 -1.98
C THR A 182 -5.33 9.78 -2.72
N ASP A 183 -4.53 8.76 -2.43
CA ASP A 183 -4.72 7.42 -2.99
C ASP A 183 -6.10 6.84 -2.60
N ALA A 184 -6.56 7.09 -1.37
CA ALA A 184 -7.91 6.72 -0.94
C ALA A 184 -9.00 7.46 -1.73
N ASP A 185 -8.84 8.74 -2.05
CA ASP A 185 -9.80 9.47 -2.88
C ASP A 185 -9.85 8.92 -4.31
N MET A 186 -8.67 8.64 -4.90
CA MET A 186 -8.53 8.04 -6.23
C MET A 186 -9.24 6.67 -6.29
N VAL A 187 -9.00 5.80 -5.32
CA VAL A 187 -9.64 4.48 -5.28
C VAL A 187 -11.12 4.57 -4.92
N CYS A 188 -11.54 5.52 -4.09
CA CYS A 188 -12.96 5.78 -3.84
C CYS A 188 -13.70 6.17 -5.13
N GLU A 189 -13.10 7.05 -5.95
CA GLU A 189 -13.64 7.41 -7.27
C GLU A 189 -13.76 6.17 -8.17
N PHE A 190 -12.70 5.37 -8.28
CA PHE A 190 -12.73 4.14 -9.07
C PHE A 190 -13.82 3.18 -8.59
N THR A 191 -13.92 2.98 -7.27
CA THR A 191 -14.86 2.05 -6.63
C THR A 191 -16.31 2.48 -6.84
N SER A 192 -16.60 3.77 -6.64
CA SER A 192 -17.91 4.35 -6.90
C SER A 192 -18.26 4.32 -8.39
N GLY A 193 -17.34 4.76 -9.25
CA GLY A 193 -17.51 4.78 -10.69
C GLY A 193 -17.72 3.39 -11.27
N ALA A 194 -17.04 2.38 -10.72
CA ALA A 194 -17.28 1.00 -11.10
C ALA A 194 -18.73 0.61 -10.83
N GLY A 195 -19.41 1.16 -9.82
CA GLY A 195 -20.82 0.88 -9.48
C GLY A 195 -21.03 0.30 -8.08
N SER A 196 -20.01 0.34 -7.22
CA SER A 196 -20.18 0.00 -5.80
C SER A 196 -20.74 1.20 -5.03
N THR A 197 -21.68 0.94 -4.12
CA THR A 197 -22.13 1.97 -3.17
C THR A 197 -21.08 2.15 -2.09
N ILE A 198 -20.69 3.38 -1.82
CA ILE A 198 -19.75 3.75 -0.77
C ILE A 198 -20.56 4.22 0.45
N PRO A 199 -20.42 3.56 1.62
CA PRO A 199 -21.02 4.05 2.85
C PRO A 199 -20.54 5.47 3.17
N SER A 200 -21.47 6.34 3.58
CA SER A 200 -21.13 7.72 3.99
C SER A 200 -20.30 7.79 5.28
N ARG A 201 -20.20 6.68 6.02
CA ARG A 201 -19.50 6.56 7.30
C ARG A 201 -18.83 5.18 7.41
N PRO A 202 -17.71 5.07 8.14
CA PRO A 202 -17.02 3.81 8.40
C PRO A 202 -17.92 2.67 8.89
N GLU A 203 -17.77 1.50 8.31
CA GLU A 203 -18.41 0.24 8.70
C GLU A 203 -17.35 -0.80 9.10
N VAL A 204 -17.70 -1.67 10.04
CA VAL A 204 -16.84 -2.80 10.45
C VAL A 204 -16.78 -3.81 9.31
N PHE A 205 -15.58 -4.31 9.01
CA PHE A 205 -15.42 -5.43 8.09
C PHE A 205 -15.96 -6.70 8.76
N SER A 206 -16.90 -7.37 8.09
CA SER A 206 -17.37 -8.69 8.54
C SER A 206 -16.26 -9.74 8.42
N SER A 207 -16.42 -10.91 9.05
CA SER A 207 -15.45 -12.00 8.90
C SER A 207 -15.25 -12.41 7.44
N GLU A 208 -16.33 -12.43 6.65
CA GLU A 208 -16.28 -12.72 5.23
C GLU A 208 -15.50 -11.64 4.46
N ALA A 209 -15.71 -10.37 4.78
CA ALA A 209 -14.99 -9.26 4.14
C ALA A 209 -13.49 -9.27 4.50
N VAL A 210 -13.15 -9.52 5.77
CA VAL A 210 -11.76 -9.66 6.23
C VAL A 210 -11.05 -10.79 5.49
N PHE A 211 -11.63 -11.99 5.45
CA PHE A 211 -10.98 -13.13 4.77
C PHE A 211 -10.99 -13.00 3.25
N PHE A 212 -11.97 -12.31 2.67
CA PHE A 212 -11.94 -11.99 1.24
C PHE A 212 -10.77 -11.06 0.90
N LEU A 213 -10.59 -9.97 1.65
CA LEU A 213 -9.46 -9.05 1.45
C LEU A 213 -8.12 -9.74 1.75
N ALA A 214 -8.02 -10.49 2.85
CA ALA A 214 -6.82 -11.24 3.19
C ALA A 214 -6.42 -12.20 2.07
N LYS A 215 -7.39 -12.87 1.42
CA LYS A 215 -7.12 -13.71 0.25
C LYS A 215 -6.57 -12.89 -0.93
N MET A 216 -7.16 -11.73 -1.24
CA MET A 216 -6.67 -10.88 -2.33
C MET A 216 -5.24 -10.40 -2.07
N MET A 217 -4.98 -9.86 -0.88
CA MET A 217 -3.63 -9.45 -0.47
C MET A 217 -2.64 -10.62 -0.50
N LEU A 218 -3.06 -11.83 -0.12
CA LEU A 218 -2.22 -13.02 -0.14
C LEU A 218 -1.88 -13.49 -1.55
N ASP A 219 -2.82 -13.35 -2.50
CA ASP A 219 -2.55 -13.58 -3.93
C ASP A 219 -1.44 -12.62 -4.41
N GLU A 220 -1.50 -11.32 -4.05
CA GLU A 220 -0.47 -10.34 -4.42
C GLU A 220 0.87 -10.55 -3.71
N ILE A 221 0.87 -10.95 -2.43
CA ILE A 221 2.10 -11.35 -1.72
C ILE A 221 2.72 -12.58 -2.40
N MET A 222 1.90 -13.50 -2.93
CA MET A 222 2.40 -14.66 -3.67
C MET A 222 2.97 -14.26 -5.04
N GLU A 223 2.38 -13.27 -5.74
CA GLU A 223 2.98 -12.67 -6.93
C GLU A 223 4.33 -12.02 -6.63
N PHE A 224 4.40 -11.25 -5.54
CA PHE A 224 5.64 -10.65 -5.06
C PHE A 224 6.72 -11.71 -4.74
N MET A 225 6.37 -12.80 -4.06
CA MET A 225 7.28 -13.92 -3.79
C MET A 225 7.70 -14.67 -5.05
N ALA A 226 6.80 -14.78 -6.04
CA ALA A 226 7.08 -15.43 -7.31
C ALA A 226 8.12 -14.68 -8.14
N THR A 227 8.42 -13.40 -7.83
CA THR A 227 9.51 -12.66 -8.50
C THR A 227 10.90 -13.26 -8.24
N VAL A 228 11.05 -14.01 -7.14
CA VAL A 228 12.33 -14.58 -6.67
C VAL A 228 12.27 -16.09 -6.41
N LEU A 229 11.08 -16.71 -6.40
CA LEU A 229 10.91 -18.12 -6.06
C LEU A 229 10.00 -18.87 -7.04
N PRO A 230 10.26 -20.15 -7.32
CA PRO A 230 9.32 -21.00 -8.02
C PRO A 230 8.08 -21.27 -7.15
N PRO A 231 6.92 -21.58 -7.75
CA PRO A 231 5.63 -21.63 -7.05
C PRO A 231 5.60 -22.55 -5.83
N ALA A 232 6.20 -23.74 -5.91
CA ALA A 232 6.24 -24.68 -4.78
C ALA A 232 7.00 -24.09 -3.57
N GLU A 233 8.13 -23.44 -3.80
CA GLU A 233 8.95 -22.84 -2.73
C GLU A 233 8.29 -21.58 -2.16
N ALA A 234 7.67 -20.75 -3.00
CA ALA A 234 6.91 -19.59 -2.56
C ALA A 234 5.76 -20.01 -1.63
N LYS A 235 4.96 -21.00 -2.04
CA LYS A 235 3.83 -21.52 -1.24
C LYS A 235 4.27 -22.12 0.10
N GLU A 236 5.33 -22.94 0.10
CA GLU A 236 5.85 -23.52 1.35
C GLU A 236 6.44 -22.45 2.28
N ALA A 237 7.13 -21.44 1.74
CA ALA A 237 7.63 -20.31 2.52
C ALA A 237 6.50 -19.53 3.20
N LEU A 238 5.46 -19.16 2.45
CA LEU A 238 4.31 -18.41 2.98
C LEU A 238 3.57 -19.21 4.05
N LYS A 239 3.33 -20.51 3.84
CA LYS A 239 2.73 -21.38 4.86
C LYS A 239 3.61 -21.48 6.11
N THR A 240 4.93 -21.48 5.96
CA THR A 240 5.86 -21.49 7.09
C THR A 240 5.78 -20.18 7.87
N PHE A 241 5.79 -19.04 7.18
CA PHE A 241 5.63 -17.72 7.80
C PHE A 241 4.31 -17.61 8.58
N ILE A 242 3.19 -18.06 8.00
CA ILE A 242 1.88 -18.06 8.67
C ILE A 242 1.91 -18.95 9.93
N ARG A 243 2.45 -20.16 9.84
CA ARG A 243 2.50 -21.08 10.99
C ARG A 243 3.36 -20.54 12.13
N GLU A 244 4.50 -19.95 11.79
CA GLU A 244 5.48 -19.40 12.74
C GLU A 244 5.16 -17.97 13.22
N SER A 245 4.19 -17.30 12.59
CA SER A 245 3.71 -15.99 13.04
C SER A 245 3.19 -16.07 14.48
N LYS A 246 3.20 -14.94 15.18
CA LYS A 246 2.73 -14.89 16.58
C LYS A 246 1.25 -15.26 16.64
N ASP A 247 0.85 -15.97 17.69
CA ASP A 247 -0.56 -16.19 17.99
C ASP A 247 -1.15 -14.90 18.57
N ILE A 248 -1.85 -14.16 17.72
CA ILE A 248 -2.55 -12.93 18.11
C ILE A 248 -3.96 -13.33 18.51
N ALA A 249 -4.29 -13.15 19.79
CA ALA A 249 -5.60 -13.52 20.31
C ALA A 249 -6.70 -12.70 19.63
N LYS A 250 -7.84 -13.34 19.36
CA LYS A 250 -8.96 -12.64 18.75
C LYS A 250 -9.37 -11.44 19.59
N THR A 251 -9.54 -10.30 18.93
CA THR A 251 -10.00 -9.08 19.56
C THR A 251 -11.40 -9.28 20.17
N GLN A 252 -11.53 -9.15 21.51
CA GLN A 252 -12.81 -9.27 22.23
C GLN A 252 -13.54 -7.93 22.37
N GLN A 253 -13.25 -6.97 21.49
CA GLN A 253 -13.79 -5.62 21.61
C GLN A 253 -15.28 -5.60 21.25
N SER A 254 -16.05 -4.97 22.13
CA SER A 254 -17.46 -4.62 21.86
C SER A 254 -17.60 -3.20 21.33
N ASP A 255 -16.54 -2.40 21.37
CA ASP A 255 -16.53 -1.05 20.82
C ASP A 255 -16.29 -1.10 19.30
N ARG A 256 -17.26 -0.58 18.57
CA ARG A 256 -17.22 -0.47 17.11
C ARG A 256 -16.08 0.44 16.63
N VAL A 257 -15.78 1.53 17.34
CA VAL A 257 -14.74 2.49 16.93
C VAL A 257 -13.38 1.81 16.95
N GLN A 258 -13.08 1.16 18.07
CA GLN A 258 -11.84 0.41 18.24
C GLN A 258 -11.69 -0.71 17.20
N LEU A 259 -12.75 -1.49 16.95
CA LEU A 259 -12.67 -2.58 15.99
C LEU A 259 -12.38 -2.11 14.56
N ILE A 260 -12.99 -0.99 14.12
CA ILE A 260 -12.68 -0.38 12.82
C ILE A 260 -11.25 0.17 12.82
N ALA A 261 -10.81 0.78 13.93
CA ALA A 261 -9.45 1.32 14.06
C ALA A 261 -8.40 0.21 13.95
N ASP A 262 -8.55 -0.89 14.68
CA ASP A 262 -7.65 -2.05 14.61
C ASP A 262 -7.63 -2.65 13.19
N GLN A 263 -8.79 -2.72 12.53
CA GLN A 263 -8.88 -3.17 11.12
C GLN A 263 -8.14 -2.24 10.16
N ALA A 264 -8.27 -0.92 10.33
CA ALA A 264 -7.63 0.06 9.47
C ALA A 264 -6.12 0.16 9.73
N ASP A 265 -5.69 0.08 11.00
CA ASP A 265 -4.28 0.13 11.42
C ASP A 265 -3.47 -0.97 10.76
N ALA A 266 -3.94 -2.22 10.82
CA ALA A 266 -3.29 -3.35 10.17
C ALA A 266 -3.13 -3.18 8.64
N LEU A 267 -4.12 -2.56 7.95
CA LEU A 267 -4.02 -2.27 6.53
C LEU A 267 -3.01 -1.17 6.23
N VAL A 268 -2.96 -0.13 7.07
CA VAL A 268 -1.99 0.98 6.95
C VAL A 268 -0.57 0.49 7.23
N ASP A 269 -0.34 -0.30 8.27
CA ASP A 269 0.98 -0.81 8.63
C ASP A 269 1.54 -1.71 7.53
N SER A 270 0.72 -2.58 6.94
CA SER A 270 1.10 -3.41 5.78
C SER A 270 1.61 -2.56 4.60
N TYR A 271 0.92 -1.46 4.29
CA TYR A 271 1.36 -0.53 3.24
C TYR A 271 2.60 0.27 3.65
N TYR A 272 2.68 0.71 4.91
CA TYR A 272 3.83 1.45 5.42
C TYR A 272 5.12 0.61 5.33
N TYR A 273 5.06 -0.70 5.60
CA TYR A 273 6.19 -1.60 5.37
C TYR A 273 6.57 -1.70 3.90
N SER A 274 5.58 -1.76 3.00
CA SER A 274 5.80 -1.79 1.55
C SER A 274 6.49 -0.52 1.05
N LEU A 275 6.03 0.65 1.48
CA LEU A 275 6.66 1.94 1.21
C LEU A 275 8.07 2.04 1.79
N ASN A 276 8.28 1.55 3.01
CA ASN A 276 9.60 1.59 3.64
C ASN A 276 10.59 0.67 2.92
N ALA A 277 10.16 -0.52 2.50
CA ALA A 277 10.97 -1.40 1.68
C ALA A 277 11.28 -0.76 0.32
N ALA A 278 10.31 -0.16 -0.34
CA ALA A 278 10.54 0.57 -1.58
C ALA A 278 11.52 1.74 -1.40
N ALA A 279 11.40 2.51 -0.31
CA ALA A 279 12.32 3.60 0.01
C ALA A 279 13.76 3.09 0.24
N LEU A 280 13.94 1.97 0.96
CA LEU A 280 15.24 1.31 1.13
C LEU A 280 15.86 0.89 -0.21
N HIS A 281 15.04 0.72 -1.23
CA HIS A 281 15.39 0.29 -2.59
C HIS A 281 15.30 1.42 -3.63
N GLY A 282 15.09 2.67 -3.20
CA GLY A 282 15.02 3.80 -4.10
C GLY A 282 13.88 3.73 -5.12
N VAL A 283 12.78 3.04 -4.81
CA VAL A 283 11.58 2.96 -5.64
C VAL A 283 10.53 3.92 -5.09
N ASN A 284 9.94 4.74 -5.96
CA ASN A 284 8.77 5.55 -5.62
C ASN A 284 7.49 4.76 -5.99
N LEU A 285 6.82 4.19 -4.99
CA LEU A 285 5.57 3.45 -5.22
C LEU A 285 4.38 4.37 -5.50
N SER A 286 4.38 5.64 -5.05
CA SER A 286 3.26 6.56 -5.30
C SER A 286 3.17 6.95 -6.78
N SER A 287 4.30 7.09 -7.50
CA SER A 287 4.25 7.30 -8.95
C SER A 287 3.80 6.06 -9.72
N LEU A 288 4.17 4.87 -9.26
CA LEU A 288 3.70 3.59 -9.82
C LEU A 288 2.20 3.37 -9.56
N PHE A 289 1.73 3.72 -8.36
CA PHE A 289 0.32 3.74 -8.01
C PHE A 289 -0.47 4.62 -8.99
N ALA A 290 0.03 5.80 -9.34
CA ALA A 290 -0.61 6.68 -10.32
C ALA A 290 -0.74 6.02 -11.71
N VAL A 291 0.30 5.30 -12.16
CA VAL A 291 0.28 4.54 -13.44
C VAL A 291 -0.79 3.43 -13.39
N VAL A 292 -0.84 2.67 -12.30
CA VAL A 292 -1.85 1.61 -12.08
C VAL A 292 -3.26 2.21 -12.01
N HIS A 293 -3.44 3.30 -11.27
CA HIS A 293 -4.72 3.99 -11.14
C HIS A 293 -5.21 4.53 -12.50
N GLU A 294 -4.33 5.15 -13.29
CA GLU A 294 -4.66 5.64 -14.63
C GLU A 294 -5.14 4.49 -15.54
N ALA A 295 -4.41 3.37 -15.58
CA ALA A 295 -4.82 2.20 -16.36
C ALA A 295 -6.16 1.62 -15.86
N ASN A 296 -6.42 1.65 -14.55
CA ASN A 296 -7.70 1.24 -13.97
C ASN A 296 -8.84 2.16 -14.40
N MET A 297 -8.66 3.48 -14.39
CA MET A 297 -9.66 4.46 -14.84
C MET A 297 -9.90 4.40 -16.34
N ASN A 298 -8.88 4.05 -17.13
CA ASN A 298 -9.00 3.80 -18.58
C ASN A 298 -9.83 2.56 -18.93
N LYS A 299 -10.29 1.77 -17.95
CA LYS A 299 -11.29 0.70 -18.18
C LYS A 299 -12.71 1.25 -18.43
N ARG A 300 -12.92 2.57 -18.34
CA ARG A 300 -14.15 3.22 -18.79
C ARG A 300 -14.32 3.07 -20.29
N ASP A 301 -15.55 2.83 -20.73
CA ASP A 301 -15.89 2.81 -22.15
C ASP A 301 -15.67 4.21 -22.76
N PRO A 302 -14.89 4.34 -23.85
CA PRO A 302 -14.60 5.65 -24.44
C PRO A 302 -15.82 6.38 -25.01
N ALA A 303 -16.91 5.68 -25.32
CA ALA A 303 -18.12 6.29 -25.88
C ALA A 303 -19.06 6.80 -24.79
N THR A 304 -19.15 6.13 -23.64
CA THR A 304 -20.07 6.51 -22.55
C THR A 304 -19.38 7.15 -21.35
N GLY A 305 -18.08 6.90 -21.15
CA GLY A 305 -17.35 7.26 -19.93
C GLY A 305 -17.67 6.38 -18.71
N GLU A 306 -18.47 5.33 -18.90
CA GLU A 306 -18.92 4.42 -17.83
C GLU A 306 -18.09 3.14 -17.78
N PHE A 307 -18.05 2.49 -16.61
CA PHE A 307 -17.49 1.15 -16.51
C PHE A 307 -18.53 0.11 -16.95
N LEU A 308 -18.29 -0.54 -18.08
CA LEU A 308 -19.12 -1.65 -18.52
C LEU A 308 -18.78 -2.92 -17.74
N ARG A 309 -19.80 -3.74 -17.45
CA ARG A 309 -19.64 -4.97 -16.67
C ARG A 309 -20.25 -6.17 -17.40
N ARG A 310 -19.65 -7.34 -17.19
CA ARG A 310 -20.24 -8.64 -17.55
C ARG A 310 -21.36 -9.00 -16.56
N GLU A 311 -22.11 -10.05 -16.88
CA GLU A 311 -23.17 -10.59 -16.00
C GLU A 311 -22.68 -10.98 -14.61
N ASP A 312 -21.42 -11.41 -14.48
CA ASP A 312 -20.79 -11.73 -13.19
C ASP A 312 -20.26 -10.50 -12.43
N GLY A 313 -20.53 -9.30 -12.93
CA GLY A 313 -20.11 -8.04 -12.34
C GLY A 313 -18.66 -7.64 -12.66
N LYS A 314 -17.88 -8.46 -13.38
CA LYS A 314 -16.50 -8.10 -13.74
C LYS A 314 -16.47 -6.95 -14.75
N ILE A 315 -15.61 -5.95 -14.50
CA ILE A 315 -15.39 -4.82 -15.42
C ILE A 315 -14.83 -5.33 -16.76
N ILE A 316 -15.43 -4.86 -17.85
CA ILE A 316 -15.01 -5.13 -19.22
C ILE A 316 -13.96 -4.11 -19.62
N LYS A 317 -12.83 -4.58 -20.16
CA LYS A 317 -11.80 -3.71 -20.73
C LYS A 317 -12.26 -3.25 -22.12
N PRO A 318 -12.28 -1.94 -22.44
CA PRO A 318 -12.70 -1.46 -23.75
C PRO A 318 -11.70 -1.86 -24.85
N PRO A 319 -12.12 -1.89 -26.13
CA PRO A 319 -11.20 -2.12 -27.25
C PRO A 319 -10.03 -1.11 -27.23
N GLY A 320 -8.80 -1.61 -27.34
CA GLY A 320 -7.59 -0.78 -27.34
C GLY A 320 -7.04 -0.43 -25.96
N TRP A 321 -7.70 -0.83 -24.87
CA TRP A 321 -7.18 -0.68 -23.51
C TRP A 321 -5.79 -1.30 -23.37
N GLN A 322 -4.88 -0.59 -22.71
CA GLN A 322 -3.53 -1.04 -22.40
C GLN A 322 -3.38 -1.30 -20.89
N PRO A 323 -2.63 -2.33 -20.47
CA PRO A 323 -2.25 -2.50 -19.08
C PRO A 323 -1.36 -1.34 -18.59
N PRO A 324 -1.25 -1.14 -17.27
CA PRO A 324 -0.31 -0.17 -16.73
C PRO A 324 1.11 -0.51 -17.19
N ASN A 325 1.89 0.52 -17.55
CA ASN A 325 3.27 0.34 -17.98
C ASN A 325 4.24 0.67 -16.84
N VAL A 326 4.26 -0.21 -15.84
CA VAL A 326 5.11 -0.11 -14.64
C VAL A 326 6.59 -0.17 -15.03
N GLU A 327 6.97 -1.00 -16.01
CA GLU A 327 8.34 -1.06 -16.54
C GLU A 327 8.84 0.29 -17.05
N ALA A 328 8.01 1.03 -17.80
CA ALA A 328 8.38 2.35 -18.30
C ALA A 328 8.58 3.37 -17.16
N GLU A 329 7.78 3.30 -16.10
CA GLU A 329 7.95 4.16 -14.94
C GLU A 329 9.20 3.80 -14.13
N ILE A 330 9.52 2.50 -13.97
CA ILE A 330 10.81 2.07 -13.37
C ILE A 330 11.99 2.54 -14.22
N ALA A 331 11.91 2.43 -15.55
CA ALA A 331 12.94 2.94 -16.45
C ALA A 331 13.14 4.46 -16.29
N ARG A 332 12.04 5.22 -16.18
CA ARG A 332 12.07 6.66 -15.90
C ARG A 332 12.75 6.95 -14.55
N GLN A 333 12.42 6.21 -13.50
CA GLN A 333 13.04 6.35 -12.17
C GLN A 333 14.55 6.03 -12.20
N LEU A 334 14.97 5.01 -12.97
CA LEU A 334 16.39 4.70 -13.16
C LEU A 334 17.14 5.81 -13.90
N GLU A 335 16.54 6.40 -14.94
CA GLU A 335 17.17 7.44 -15.74
C GLU A 335 17.27 8.77 -14.96
N HIS A 336 16.14 9.23 -14.41
CA HIS A 336 15.96 10.57 -13.87
C HIS A 336 15.94 10.64 -12.34
N GLY A 337 15.99 9.50 -11.66
CA GLY A 337 15.79 9.42 -10.21
C GLY A 337 14.33 9.28 -9.81
N SER A 338 14.11 8.66 -8.66
CA SER A 338 12.78 8.30 -8.15
C SER A 338 12.08 9.42 -7.40
N PHE A 339 12.85 10.39 -6.89
CA PHE A 339 12.38 11.48 -6.04
C PHE A 339 12.91 12.84 -6.54
N PRO A 340 12.58 13.25 -7.78
CA PRO A 340 13.04 14.53 -8.32
C PRO A 340 12.43 15.70 -7.52
N ARG A 341 13.28 16.61 -7.03
CA ARG A 341 12.77 17.83 -6.37
C ARG A 341 12.08 18.71 -7.41
N ALA A 342 10.98 19.35 -7.02
CA ALA A 342 10.19 20.25 -7.86
C ALA A 342 10.96 21.40 -8.55
N LEU A 343 12.22 21.65 -8.17
CA LEU A 343 13.12 22.65 -8.78
C LEU A 343 13.81 22.20 -10.09
N GLU A 344 13.70 20.93 -10.50
CA GLU A 344 14.36 20.43 -11.72
C GLU A 344 13.44 20.36 -12.96
N LEU A 345 12.14 20.64 -12.81
CA LEU A 345 11.16 20.62 -13.90
C LEU A 345 11.05 21.94 -14.68
N GLU A 346 11.67 23.04 -14.24
CA GLU A 346 11.63 24.33 -14.95
C GLU A 346 12.70 24.50 -16.04
N THR A 347 13.70 23.62 -16.14
CA THR A 347 14.83 23.81 -17.07
C THR A 347 14.69 23.20 -18.47
N SER A 348 13.51 22.69 -18.86
CA SER A 348 13.31 22.06 -20.19
C SER A 348 12.42 22.85 -21.16
N MET A 349 12.11 24.12 -20.90
CA MET A 349 11.48 24.99 -21.92
C MET A 349 12.57 25.60 -22.82
N PRO A 350 12.56 25.36 -24.15
CA PRO A 350 13.54 25.95 -25.05
C PRO A 350 13.33 27.46 -25.11
N THR A 351 14.36 28.20 -24.70
CA THR A 351 14.47 29.64 -24.91
C THR A 351 14.31 29.91 -26.41
N THR A 352 13.16 30.46 -26.80
CA THR A 352 12.96 30.98 -28.15
C THR A 352 13.84 32.22 -28.25
N VAL A 353 14.94 32.10 -29.00
CA VAL A 353 15.79 33.23 -29.34
C VAL A 353 15.07 34.09 -30.38
N ALA A 354 15.18 35.41 -30.16
CA ALA A 354 14.53 36.53 -30.83
C ALA A 354 14.48 36.52 -32.35
#